data_AF-A0A2W6BDU8-F1
#
_entry.id   AF-A0A2W6BDU8-F1
#
_cell.length_a   1.000
_cell.length_b   1.000
_cell.length_c   1.000
_cell.angle_alpha   90.00
_cell.angle_beta   90.00
_cell.angle_gamma   90.00
#
_symmetry.space_group_name_H-M   'P 1'
#
loop_
_entity.id
_entity.type
_entity.pdbx_description
1 polymer ?
#
loop_
_entity_poly.entity_id
_entity_poly.type
_entity_poly.pdbx_seq_one_letter_code
_entity_poly.pdbx_strand_id
1 'polypeptide(L)'
;MNSYDLYLEVASDGRAMAHVLALLGCFTKADSSEAALDAVPQAVWDYWAWLGQHGENLAEPEGTTIQVVEVVEGFGPFQHGDKAALFTPEREPIGVTEMETYLRRWSFARADLLTLTPNVSDYLLDWQASVGEMSIRQILRHVGNTNEWYLSRLVNPATLPAQWESDDKLPIFRFLAMEQRTVTERMRKLTAKERAQVTYPTSWTDHPNEPWSARKVLRRMIEHEREHTEQIVQVLAQTIKRAEDKLAIAGPDWSKTSPRI
;
A
#
# COMPACT_ATOMS: atom_id res chain seq x y z
N MET A 1 22.21 1.20 19.13
CA MET A 1 21.69 -0.07 18.56
C MET A 1 20.22 -0.19 18.87
N ASN A 2 19.40 -0.07 17.83
CA ASN A 2 17.96 -0.26 17.93
C ASN A 2 17.65 -1.73 17.65
N SER A 3 16.82 -2.33 18.50
CA SER A 3 16.28 -3.68 18.25
C SER A 3 14.85 -3.57 17.78
N TYR A 4 14.54 -4.21 16.66
CA TYR A 4 13.21 -4.28 16.10
C TYR A 4 12.67 -5.71 16.17
N ASP A 5 11.49 -5.82 16.77
CA ASP A 5 10.69 -7.03 16.73
C ASP A 5 10.06 -7.16 15.33
N LEU A 6 10.25 -8.35 14.73
CA LEU A 6 9.74 -8.72 13.43
C LEU A 6 8.58 -9.68 13.56
N TYR A 7 7.57 -9.40 12.75
CA TYR A 7 6.35 -10.18 12.65
C TYR A 7 6.26 -10.69 11.23
N LEU A 8 6.10 -11.99 11.05
CA LEU A 8 6.17 -12.63 9.74
C LEU A 8 4.81 -13.27 9.41
N GLU A 9 4.27 -12.97 8.23
CA GLU A 9 3.19 -13.77 7.65
C GLU A 9 3.71 -14.59 6.46
N VAL A 10 3.38 -15.89 6.44
CA VAL A 10 3.91 -16.85 5.48
C VAL A 10 2.75 -17.56 4.77
N ALA A 11 2.69 -17.42 3.45
CA ALA A 11 1.70 -18.11 2.63
C ALA A 11 2.01 -19.60 2.54
N SER A 12 1.01 -20.40 2.16
CA SER A 12 1.16 -21.85 2.00
C SER A 12 2.15 -22.27 0.92
N ASP A 13 2.51 -21.37 0.00
CA ASP A 13 3.51 -21.58 -1.05
C ASP A 13 4.92 -21.09 -0.66
N GLY A 14 5.10 -20.62 0.57
CA GLY A 14 6.40 -20.19 1.12
C GLY A 14 6.71 -18.71 0.93
N ARG A 15 5.93 -17.96 0.14
CA ARG A 15 6.07 -16.51 0.06
C ARG A 15 5.86 -15.88 1.43
N ALA A 16 6.66 -14.88 1.76
CA ALA A 16 6.65 -14.28 3.09
C ALA A 16 6.63 -12.75 3.04
N MET A 17 5.99 -12.15 4.04
CA MET A 17 5.98 -10.72 4.29
C MET A 17 6.40 -10.47 5.74
N ALA A 18 7.48 -9.70 5.94
CA ALA A 18 7.98 -9.34 7.26
C ALA A 18 7.59 -7.90 7.59
N HIS A 19 7.16 -7.65 8.82
CA HIS A 19 6.65 -6.36 9.29
C HIS A 19 7.42 -5.87 10.50
N VAL A 20 7.69 -4.56 10.53
CA VAL A 20 8.26 -3.88 11.68
C VAL A 20 7.16 -3.03 12.33
N LEU A 21 6.40 -3.58 13.27
CA LEU A 21 5.22 -2.89 13.82
C LEU A 21 5.55 -1.59 14.57
N ALA A 22 6.77 -1.47 15.11
CA ALA A 22 7.27 -0.22 15.70
C ALA A 22 7.44 0.91 14.67
N LEU A 23 7.52 0.57 13.38
CA LEU A 23 7.60 1.46 12.23
C LEU A 23 6.44 1.16 11.28
N LEU A 24 5.20 1.39 11.71
CA LEU A 24 4.00 0.95 10.99
C LEU A 24 4.02 1.32 9.48
N GLY A 25 3.95 0.31 8.62
CA GLY A 25 4.11 0.48 7.17
C GLY A 25 5.52 0.20 6.64
N CYS A 26 6.48 -0.13 7.51
CA CYS A 26 7.78 -0.70 7.16
C CYS A 26 7.64 -2.22 7.05
N PHE A 27 7.85 -2.75 5.86
CA PHE A 27 7.71 -4.17 5.55
C PHE A 27 8.66 -4.59 4.44
N THR A 28 8.84 -5.90 4.31
CA THR A 28 9.47 -6.53 3.15
C THR A 28 8.58 -7.65 2.65
N LYS A 29 8.71 -7.99 1.36
CA LYS A 29 7.96 -9.06 0.72
C LYS A 29 8.89 -9.83 -0.20
N ALA A 30 8.90 -11.16 -0.10
CA ALA A 30 9.78 -12.00 -0.91
C ALA A 30 9.20 -13.40 -1.13
N ASP A 31 9.86 -14.17 -2.00
CA ASP A 31 9.47 -15.55 -2.33
C ASP A 31 9.86 -16.57 -1.25
N SER A 32 10.52 -16.14 -0.18
CA SER A 32 10.82 -16.95 1.00
C SER A 32 10.93 -16.10 2.26
N SER A 33 10.73 -16.73 3.43
CA SER A 33 10.95 -16.11 4.74
C SER A 33 12.37 -15.58 4.91
N GLU A 34 13.38 -16.34 4.46
CA GLU A 34 14.79 -15.95 4.54
C GLU A 34 15.04 -14.65 3.74
N ALA A 35 14.61 -14.60 2.48
CA ALA A 35 14.77 -13.43 1.64
C ALA A 35 13.99 -12.21 2.16
N ALA A 36 12.80 -12.43 2.74
CA ALA A 36 12.02 -11.35 3.35
C ALA A 36 12.77 -10.76 4.56
N LEU A 37 13.33 -11.62 5.43
CA LEU A 37 14.07 -11.20 6.62
C LEU A 37 15.41 -10.53 6.27
N ASP A 38 16.14 -11.03 5.29
CA ASP A 38 17.41 -10.46 4.82
C ASP A 38 17.26 -9.04 4.29
N ALA A 39 16.10 -8.70 3.72
CA ALA A 39 15.81 -7.37 3.20
C ALA A 39 15.41 -6.35 4.29
N VAL A 40 15.05 -6.80 5.51
CA VAL A 40 14.50 -5.92 6.56
C VAL A 40 15.46 -4.79 6.97
N PRO A 41 16.78 -5.02 7.17
CA PRO A 41 17.67 -3.94 7.54
C PRO A 41 17.62 -2.77 6.55
N GLN A 42 17.62 -3.05 5.24
CA GLN A 42 17.51 -2.00 4.21
C GLN A 42 16.14 -1.33 4.25
N ALA A 43 15.05 -2.10 4.38
CA ALA A 43 13.71 -1.53 4.47
C ALA A 43 13.53 -0.58 5.66
N VAL A 44 14.16 -0.87 6.80
CA VAL A 44 14.19 0.03 7.96
C VAL A 44 14.90 1.34 7.62
N TRP A 45 16.07 1.28 6.97
CA TRP A 45 16.80 2.47 6.53
C TRP A 45 15.98 3.31 5.53
N ASP A 46 15.38 2.67 4.53
CA ASP A 46 14.56 3.34 3.53
C ASP A 46 13.34 3.99 4.17
N TYR A 47 12.73 3.34 5.16
CA TYR A 47 11.59 3.90 5.90
C TYR A 47 11.99 5.12 6.72
N TRP A 48 13.16 5.13 7.36
CA TRP A 48 13.68 6.31 8.07
C TRP A 48 13.94 7.48 7.10
N ALA A 49 14.58 7.20 5.96
CA ALA A 49 14.79 8.21 4.93
C ALA A 49 13.46 8.77 4.40
N TRP A 50 12.48 7.91 4.17
CA TRP A 50 11.12 8.27 3.75
C TRP A 50 10.45 9.19 4.77
N LEU A 51 10.52 8.88 6.07
CA LEU A 51 10.00 9.77 7.11
C LEU A 51 10.70 11.13 7.09
N GLY A 52 12.02 11.17 6.92
CA GLY A 52 12.80 12.41 6.81
C GLY A 52 12.37 13.28 5.62
N GLN A 53 12.08 12.68 4.46
CA GLN A 53 11.58 13.39 3.27
C GLN A 53 10.24 14.10 3.51
N HIS A 54 9.40 13.53 4.37
CA HIS A 54 8.13 14.12 4.80
C HIS A 54 8.26 15.00 6.07
N GLY A 55 9.48 15.29 6.51
CA GLY A 55 9.77 16.17 7.64
C GLY A 55 9.62 15.52 9.02
N GLU A 56 9.44 14.19 9.10
CA GLU A 56 9.56 13.43 10.34
C GLU A 56 11.04 13.10 10.62
N ASN A 57 11.78 14.11 11.08
CA ASN A 57 13.18 13.96 11.50
C ASN A 57 13.25 13.30 12.88
N LEU A 58 13.17 11.98 12.87
CA LEU A 58 13.43 11.14 14.02
C LEU A 58 14.93 10.80 14.06
N ALA A 59 15.46 10.53 15.24
CA ALA A 59 16.87 10.15 15.37
C ALA A 59 17.11 8.83 14.62
N GLU A 60 18.04 8.86 13.66
CA GLU A 60 18.42 7.66 12.92
C GLU A 60 18.89 6.55 13.88
N PRO A 61 18.54 5.28 13.61
CA PRO A 61 18.96 4.18 14.45
C PRO A 61 20.48 3.97 14.33
N GLU A 62 21.20 3.94 15.44
CA GLU A 62 22.59 3.50 15.46
C GLU A 62 22.68 1.97 15.31
N GLY A 63 22.59 1.46 14.09
CA GLY A 63 22.57 0.03 13.79
C GLY A 63 21.24 -0.65 14.18
N THR A 64 20.93 -1.72 13.44
CA THR A 64 19.64 -2.41 13.49
C THR A 64 19.86 -3.87 13.88
N THR A 65 19.43 -4.27 15.08
CA THR A 65 19.20 -5.68 15.38
C THR A 65 17.76 -6.03 15.09
N ILE A 66 17.54 -7.23 14.55
CA ILE A 66 16.22 -7.73 14.24
C ILE A 66 16.00 -9.06 14.95
N GLN A 67 14.79 -9.27 15.46
CA GLN A 67 14.39 -10.52 16.09
C GLN A 67 12.98 -10.89 15.62
N VAL A 68 12.81 -12.09 15.07
CA VAL A 68 11.47 -12.62 14.79
C VAL A 68 10.80 -13.01 16.11
N VAL A 69 9.66 -12.39 16.40
CA VAL A 69 8.91 -12.62 17.66
C VAL A 69 7.58 -13.32 17.41
N GLU A 70 7.05 -13.27 16.19
CA GLU A 70 5.78 -13.90 15.82
C GLU A 70 5.78 -14.32 14.36
N VAL A 71 5.28 -15.52 14.09
CA VAL A 71 5.08 -16.05 12.73
C VAL A 71 3.64 -16.53 12.61
N VAL A 72 2.95 -16.13 11.54
CA VAL A 72 1.58 -16.52 11.24
C VAL A 72 1.55 -17.21 9.87
N GLU A 73 1.23 -18.51 9.86
CA GLU A 73 1.20 -19.33 8.64
C GLU A 73 -0.19 -19.33 7.97
N GLY A 74 -0.22 -19.51 6.65
CA GLY A 74 -1.45 -19.56 5.86
C GLY A 74 -2.11 -18.20 5.64
N PHE A 75 -1.33 -17.13 5.79
CA PHE A 75 -1.71 -15.73 5.56
C PHE A 75 -0.67 -15.08 4.64
N GLY A 76 -1.06 -13.99 3.99
CA GLY A 76 -0.14 -13.19 3.19
C GLY A 76 -0.87 -12.45 2.08
N PRO A 77 -0.86 -11.11 2.07
CA PRO A 77 -1.59 -10.30 1.10
C PRO A 77 -0.84 -10.23 -0.25
N PHE A 78 -0.58 -11.37 -0.89
CA PHE A 78 0.21 -11.43 -2.11
C PHE A 78 -0.62 -11.24 -3.38
N GLN A 79 -1.91 -11.56 -3.30
CA GLN A 79 -2.88 -11.42 -4.37
C GLN A 79 -4.10 -10.63 -3.90
N HIS A 80 -4.87 -10.13 -4.87
CA HIS A 80 -6.11 -9.42 -4.60
C HIS A 80 -7.09 -10.31 -3.83
N GLY A 81 -7.55 -9.85 -2.66
CA GLY A 81 -8.50 -10.57 -1.82
C GLY A 81 -7.86 -11.53 -0.80
N ASP A 82 -6.54 -11.71 -0.82
CA ASP A 82 -5.85 -12.55 0.15
C ASP A 82 -6.02 -12.03 1.60
N LYS A 83 -6.01 -12.97 2.56
CA LYS A 83 -6.02 -12.66 4.00
C LYS A 83 -4.70 -12.02 4.42
N ALA A 84 -4.77 -11.10 5.38
CA ALA A 84 -3.62 -10.59 6.10
C ALA A 84 -3.61 -11.08 7.55
N ALA A 85 -2.43 -11.34 8.11
CA ALA A 85 -2.30 -11.73 9.51
C ALA A 85 -2.79 -10.61 10.46
N LEU A 86 -3.28 -11.00 11.63
CA LEU A 86 -3.44 -10.10 12.79
C LEU A 86 -2.41 -10.52 13.83
N PHE A 87 -1.41 -9.69 14.05
CA PHE A 87 -0.35 -9.97 15.02
C PHE A 87 -0.79 -9.65 16.44
N THR A 88 -0.12 -10.24 17.42
CA THR A 88 -0.49 -10.13 18.83
C THR A 88 -0.55 -8.69 19.34
N PRO A 89 0.45 -7.81 19.09
CA PRO A 89 0.38 -6.40 19.53
C PRO A 89 -0.75 -5.61 18.86
N GLU A 90 -1.22 -6.05 17.69
CA GLU A 90 -2.28 -5.36 16.95
C GLU A 90 -3.66 -5.54 17.59
N ARG A 91 -3.78 -6.42 18.60
CA ARG A 91 -5.02 -6.63 19.39
C ARG A 91 -5.22 -5.56 20.45
N GLU A 92 -4.16 -4.85 20.83
CA GLU A 92 -4.25 -3.79 21.84
C GLU A 92 -4.99 -2.57 21.31
N PRO A 93 -5.80 -1.89 22.15
CA PRO A 93 -6.48 -0.67 21.75
C PRO A 93 -5.50 0.38 21.21
N ILE A 94 -5.87 1.02 20.11
CA ILE A 94 -5.08 2.14 19.59
C ILE A 94 -5.44 3.46 20.29
N GLY A 95 -4.42 4.18 20.74
CA GLY A 95 -4.55 5.51 21.32
C GLY A 95 -4.86 6.56 20.25
N VAL A 96 -5.51 7.67 20.63
CA VAL A 96 -5.85 8.74 19.67
C VAL A 96 -4.60 9.38 19.07
N THR A 97 -3.60 9.71 19.89
CA THR A 97 -2.33 10.31 19.42
C THR A 97 -1.59 9.38 18.46
N GLU A 98 -1.56 8.09 18.77
CA GLU A 98 -0.93 7.08 17.92
C GLU A 98 -1.68 6.94 16.58
N MET A 99 -3.01 6.89 16.62
CA MET A 99 -3.84 6.86 15.41
C MET A 99 -3.60 8.09 14.53
N GLU A 100 -3.47 9.29 15.10
CA GLU A 100 -3.14 10.49 14.33
C GLU A 100 -1.75 10.41 13.68
N THR A 101 -0.75 9.83 14.36
CA THR A 101 0.57 9.56 13.76
C THR A 101 0.44 8.65 12.55
N TYR A 102 -0.32 7.56 12.65
CA TYR A 102 -0.49 6.63 11.52
C TYR A 102 -1.33 7.20 10.39
N LEU A 103 -2.38 7.96 10.67
CA LEU A 103 -3.15 8.68 9.64
C LEU A 103 -2.29 9.71 8.90
N ARG A 104 -1.39 10.40 9.62
CA ARG A 104 -0.43 11.32 9.02
C ARG A 104 0.57 10.60 8.12
N ARG A 105 1.13 9.47 8.56
CA ARG A 105 2.02 8.64 7.72
C ARG A 105 1.30 8.01 6.52
N TRP A 106 0.04 7.62 6.66
CA TRP A 106 -0.78 7.23 5.52
C TRP A 106 -0.95 8.39 4.53
N SER A 107 -1.13 9.62 5.01
CA SER A 107 -1.19 10.80 4.13
C SER A 107 0.11 11.05 3.36
N PHE A 108 1.27 10.69 3.93
CA PHE A 108 2.55 10.72 3.23
C PHE A 108 2.58 9.71 2.08
N ALA A 109 2.18 8.45 2.35
CA ALA A 109 2.11 7.41 1.31
C ALA A 109 1.19 7.83 0.16
N ARG A 110 0.03 8.43 0.46
CA ARG A 110 -0.87 8.98 -0.56
C ARG A 110 -0.24 10.13 -1.35
N ALA A 111 0.51 11.02 -0.69
CA ALA A 111 1.16 12.14 -1.35
C ALA A 111 2.23 11.66 -2.34
N ASP A 112 2.99 10.64 -1.99
CA ASP A 112 4.00 10.03 -2.88
C ASP A 112 3.34 9.39 -4.10
N LEU A 113 2.28 8.59 -3.88
CA LEU A 113 1.48 8.00 -4.94
C LEU A 113 0.95 9.06 -5.92
N LEU A 114 0.40 10.16 -5.40
CA LEU A 114 -0.13 11.24 -6.23
C LEU A 114 0.98 12.01 -6.97
N THR A 115 2.20 12.09 -6.41
CA THR A 115 3.36 12.76 -7.04
C THR A 115 3.82 12.06 -8.31
N LEU A 116 3.47 10.79 -8.52
CA LEU A 116 3.75 10.07 -9.77
C LEU A 116 2.77 10.39 -10.91
N THR A 117 1.65 11.04 -10.59
CA THR A 117 0.55 11.29 -11.54
C THR A 117 0.42 12.71 -12.14
N PRO A 118 1.13 13.76 -11.70
CA PRO A 118 1.01 15.07 -12.32
C PRO A 118 1.61 14.98 -13.73
N ASN A 119 0.81 15.31 -14.74
CA ASN A 119 1.14 15.23 -16.17
C ASN A 119 1.01 13.86 -16.83
N VAL A 120 0.45 12.85 -16.15
CA VAL A 120 0.03 11.61 -16.81
C VAL A 120 -1.24 11.90 -17.61
N SER A 121 -1.15 11.83 -18.94
CA SER A 121 -2.31 12.03 -19.82
C SER A 121 -3.35 10.92 -19.63
N ASP A 122 -4.60 11.15 -20.04
CA ASP A 122 -5.64 10.11 -19.97
C ASP A 122 -5.23 8.83 -20.72
N TYR A 123 -4.51 8.97 -21.84
CA TYR A 123 -3.94 7.83 -22.55
C TYR A 123 -3.01 6.99 -21.68
N LEU A 124 -2.12 7.64 -20.92
CA LEU A 124 -1.19 6.94 -20.02
C LEU A 124 -1.89 6.40 -18.77
N LEU A 125 -2.90 7.11 -18.26
CA LEU A 125 -3.72 6.62 -17.14
C LEU A 125 -4.44 5.31 -17.49
N ASP A 126 -4.85 5.16 -18.75
CA ASP A 126 -5.57 4.00 -19.26
C ASP A 126 -4.66 2.99 -19.99
N TRP A 127 -3.35 3.25 -20.05
CA TRP A 127 -2.40 2.33 -20.66
C TRP A 127 -2.20 1.09 -19.79
N GLN A 128 -2.10 -0.07 -20.45
CA GLN A 128 -1.80 -1.35 -19.84
C GLN A 128 -0.59 -1.98 -20.55
N ALA A 129 0.33 -2.57 -19.79
CA ALA A 129 1.48 -3.28 -20.35
C ALA A 129 1.04 -4.54 -21.10
N SER A 130 0.13 -5.31 -20.50
CA SER A 130 -0.45 -6.52 -21.09
C SER A 130 -1.90 -6.76 -20.67
N VAL A 131 -2.57 -7.70 -21.34
CA VAL A 131 -3.94 -8.09 -21.02
C VAL A 131 -3.98 -8.69 -19.61
N GLY A 132 -4.79 -8.11 -18.73
CA GLY A 132 -4.96 -8.58 -17.34
C GLY A 132 -4.14 -7.78 -16.33
N GLU A 133 -3.21 -6.93 -16.75
CA GLU A 133 -2.54 -5.97 -15.87
C GLU A 133 -3.40 -4.72 -15.66
N MET A 134 -3.33 -4.16 -14.45
CA MET A 134 -4.04 -2.92 -14.13
C MET A 134 -3.35 -1.72 -14.77
N SER A 135 -4.13 -0.82 -15.36
CA SER A 135 -3.66 0.53 -15.71
C SER A 135 -3.43 1.38 -14.46
N ILE A 136 -2.74 2.52 -14.61
CA ILE A 136 -2.57 3.47 -13.50
C ILE A 136 -3.93 3.88 -12.94
N ARG A 137 -4.93 4.18 -13.79
CA ARG A 137 -6.28 4.53 -13.34
C ARG A 137 -6.94 3.42 -12.52
N GLN A 138 -6.76 2.17 -12.94
CA GLN A 138 -7.29 1.00 -12.23
C GLN A 138 -6.58 0.79 -10.89
N ILE A 139 -5.26 0.96 -10.82
CA ILE A 139 -4.48 0.91 -9.57
C ILE A 139 -4.97 1.99 -8.60
N LEU A 140 -5.08 3.24 -9.07
CA LEU A 140 -5.59 4.35 -8.27
C LEU A 140 -7.01 4.07 -7.72
N ARG A 141 -7.89 3.50 -8.55
CA ARG A 141 -9.24 3.14 -8.12
C ARG A 141 -9.19 2.01 -7.10
N HIS A 142 -8.34 1.02 -7.31
CA HIS A 142 -8.16 -0.11 -6.41
C HIS A 142 -7.68 0.35 -5.02
N VAL A 143 -6.69 1.24 -4.96
CA VAL A 143 -6.19 1.81 -3.69
C VAL A 143 -7.30 2.47 -2.89
N GLY A 144 -8.06 3.39 -3.50
CA GLY A 144 -9.16 4.06 -2.80
C GLY A 144 -10.24 3.09 -2.34
N ASN A 145 -10.70 2.19 -3.22
CA ASN A 145 -11.72 1.20 -2.86
C ASN A 145 -11.26 0.29 -1.71
N THR A 146 -9.98 -0.11 -1.70
CA THR A 146 -9.41 -0.95 -0.65
C THR A 146 -9.33 -0.21 0.69
N ASN A 147 -9.06 1.09 0.71
CA ASN A 147 -9.07 1.88 1.94
C ASN A 147 -10.48 2.00 2.55
N GLU A 148 -11.48 2.22 1.70
CA GLU A 148 -12.89 2.19 2.12
C GLU A 148 -13.27 0.80 2.67
N TRP A 149 -12.82 -0.25 1.99
CA TRP A 149 -12.99 -1.62 2.44
C TRP A 149 -12.34 -1.88 3.80
N TYR A 150 -11.09 -1.43 4.02
CA TYR A 150 -10.40 -1.57 5.31
C TYR A 150 -11.16 -0.88 6.44
N LEU A 151 -11.64 0.35 6.24
CA LEU A 151 -12.44 1.04 7.24
C LEU A 151 -13.76 0.31 7.52
N SER A 152 -14.40 -0.27 6.49
CA SER A 152 -15.62 -1.07 6.67
C SER A 152 -15.42 -2.29 7.58
N ARG A 153 -14.18 -2.76 7.78
CA ARG A 153 -13.90 -3.87 8.70
C ARG A 153 -14.08 -3.48 10.17
N LEU A 154 -13.96 -2.19 10.52
CA LEU A 154 -13.93 -1.72 11.92
C LEU A 154 -15.29 -1.30 12.47
N VAL A 155 -16.21 -0.90 11.60
CA VAL A 155 -17.40 -0.13 11.98
C VAL A 155 -18.67 -0.78 11.46
N ASN A 156 -19.80 -0.41 12.06
CA ASN A 156 -21.10 -0.79 11.50
C ASN A 156 -21.24 -0.16 10.10
N PRO A 157 -21.61 -0.93 9.05
CA PRO A 157 -21.81 -0.42 7.70
C PRO A 157 -22.74 0.79 7.60
N ALA A 158 -23.76 0.89 8.48
CA ALA A 158 -24.68 2.03 8.52
C ALA A 158 -24.01 3.35 8.96
N THR A 159 -22.76 3.31 9.43
CA THR A 159 -21.96 4.48 9.83
C THR A 159 -20.92 4.87 8.79
N LEU A 160 -20.88 4.17 7.64
CA LEU A 160 -20.00 4.50 6.55
C LEU A 160 -20.45 5.80 5.86
N PRO A 161 -19.51 6.56 5.26
CA PRO A 161 -19.84 7.78 4.54
C PRO A 161 -20.82 7.51 3.39
N ALA A 162 -21.95 8.24 3.37
CA ALA A 162 -22.96 8.09 2.31
C ALA A 162 -22.43 8.43 0.90
N GLN A 163 -21.34 9.20 0.82
CA GLN A 163 -20.68 9.50 -0.46
C GLN A 163 -20.21 8.25 -1.20
N TRP A 164 -19.91 7.15 -0.50
CA TRP A 164 -19.39 5.91 -1.08
C TRP A 164 -20.45 5.15 -1.88
N GLU A 165 -21.74 5.46 -1.72
CA GLU A 165 -22.81 4.77 -2.46
C GLU A 165 -22.83 5.08 -3.97
N SER A 166 -22.10 6.12 -4.42
CA SER A 166 -22.13 6.59 -5.80
C SER A 166 -20.80 7.16 -6.31
N ASP A 167 -19.70 6.76 -5.68
CA ASP A 167 -18.36 7.26 -5.98
C ASP A 167 -17.70 6.61 -7.22
N ASP A 168 -18.33 5.56 -7.75
CA ASP A 168 -18.01 4.88 -9.00
C ASP A 168 -18.02 5.87 -10.19
N LYS A 169 -18.85 6.90 -10.09
CA LYS A 169 -19.02 7.95 -11.11
C LYS A 169 -18.04 9.11 -10.98
N LEU A 170 -17.27 9.19 -9.90
CA LEU A 170 -16.34 10.30 -9.69
C LEU A 170 -15.12 10.14 -10.60
N PRO A 171 -14.65 11.24 -11.24
CA PRO A 171 -13.33 11.28 -11.86
C PRO A 171 -12.25 10.84 -10.87
N ILE A 172 -11.26 10.07 -11.32
CA ILE A 172 -10.36 9.30 -10.43
C ILE A 172 -9.70 10.15 -9.33
N PHE A 173 -9.23 11.35 -9.63
CA PHE A 173 -8.61 12.22 -8.63
C PHE A 173 -9.62 12.86 -7.66
N ARG A 174 -10.86 13.10 -8.11
CA ARG A 174 -11.95 13.53 -7.23
C ARG A 174 -12.38 12.42 -6.30
N PHE A 175 -12.39 11.18 -6.80
CA PHE A 175 -12.62 9.99 -5.97
C PHE A 175 -11.56 9.88 -4.87
N LEU A 176 -10.27 9.89 -5.22
CA LEU A 176 -9.18 9.77 -4.23
C LEU A 176 -9.21 10.88 -3.17
N ALA A 177 -9.50 12.13 -3.56
CA ALA A 177 -9.63 13.22 -2.60
C ALA A 177 -10.85 13.07 -1.68
N MET A 178 -11.97 12.56 -2.21
CA MET A 178 -13.18 12.27 -1.45
C MET A 178 -12.93 11.12 -0.47
N GLU A 179 -12.38 10.01 -0.95
CA GLU A 179 -12.08 8.82 -0.18
C GLU A 179 -11.13 9.17 0.97
N GLN A 180 -9.99 9.81 0.70
CA GLN A 180 -9.01 10.12 1.74
C GLN A 180 -9.61 10.96 2.87
N ARG A 181 -10.37 11.99 2.49
CA ARG A 181 -11.05 12.88 3.44
C ARG A 181 -12.05 12.10 4.29
N THR A 182 -12.92 11.32 3.66
CA THR A 182 -14.02 10.63 4.36
C THR A 182 -13.52 9.47 5.23
N VAL A 183 -12.51 8.72 4.77
CA VAL A 183 -11.82 7.70 5.57
C VAL A 183 -11.15 8.34 6.79
N THR A 184 -10.39 9.42 6.61
CA THR A 184 -9.74 10.15 7.72
C THR A 184 -10.77 10.66 8.73
N GLU A 185 -11.82 11.34 8.26
CA GLU A 185 -12.90 11.87 9.10
C GLU A 185 -13.58 10.76 9.91
N ARG A 186 -13.82 9.59 9.32
CA ARG A 186 -14.47 8.48 10.01
C ARG A 186 -13.54 7.76 10.98
N MET A 187 -12.26 7.57 10.63
CA MET A 187 -11.22 7.03 11.52
C MET A 187 -11.07 7.89 12.78
N ARG A 188 -11.06 9.22 12.63
CA ARG A 188 -11.04 10.17 13.76
C ARG A 188 -12.26 10.11 14.67
N LYS A 189 -13.39 9.61 14.15
CA LYS A 189 -14.64 9.42 14.88
C LYS A 189 -14.81 8.02 15.47
N LEU A 190 -13.81 7.13 15.35
CA LEU A 190 -13.88 5.81 15.99
C LEU A 190 -14.07 5.97 17.50
N THR A 191 -15.09 5.31 18.04
CA THR A 191 -15.34 5.25 19.49
C THR A 191 -14.21 4.47 20.19
N ALA A 192 -14.11 4.62 21.52
CA ALA A 192 -13.15 3.83 22.30
C ALA A 192 -13.38 2.32 22.13
N LYS A 193 -14.65 1.89 21.99
CA LYS A 193 -15.01 0.49 21.69
C LYS A 193 -14.50 0.06 20.31
N GLU A 194 -14.75 0.85 19.27
CA GLU A 194 -14.29 0.54 17.92
C GLU A 194 -12.76 0.48 17.80
N ARG A 195 -12.03 1.31 18.55
CA ARG A 195 -10.55 1.27 18.61
C ARG A 195 -9.98 0.08 19.38
N ALA A 196 -10.78 -0.56 20.24
CA ALA A 196 -10.35 -1.63 21.13
C ALA A 196 -10.79 -3.03 20.69
N GLN A 197 -11.79 -3.13 19.80
CA GLN A 197 -12.37 -4.41 19.42
C GLN A 197 -11.59 -5.08 18.28
N VAL A 198 -11.59 -6.41 18.29
CA VAL A 198 -11.31 -7.24 17.11
C VAL A 198 -12.64 -7.62 16.49
N THR A 199 -12.80 -7.35 15.20
CA THR A 199 -14.02 -7.65 14.43
C THR A 199 -13.79 -8.82 13.47
N TYR A 200 -14.89 -9.45 13.09
CA TYR A 200 -14.96 -10.54 12.11
C TYR A 200 -16.06 -10.19 11.10
N PRO A 201 -15.78 -9.27 10.17
CA PRO A 201 -16.77 -8.79 9.23
C PRO A 201 -17.19 -9.92 8.29
N THR A 202 -18.50 -10.01 8.00
CA THR A 202 -19.07 -11.03 7.10
C THR A 202 -19.54 -10.44 5.77
N SER A 203 -19.59 -9.12 5.65
CA SER A 203 -19.94 -8.41 4.42
C SER A 203 -18.69 -8.17 3.57
N TRP A 204 -18.83 -8.32 2.25
CA TRP A 204 -17.78 -8.04 1.27
C TRP A 204 -16.45 -8.76 1.58
N THR A 205 -16.51 -10.04 1.95
CA THR A 205 -15.32 -10.85 2.20
C THR A 205 -15.59 -12.32 1.91
N ASP A 206 -14.58 -13.01 1.35
CA ASP A 206 -14.55 -14.47 1.22
C ASP A 206 -13.91 -15.14 2.45
N HIS A 207 -13.51 -14.34 3.44
CA HIS A 207 -12.79 -14.75 4.64
C HIS A 207 -13.49 -14.25 5.91
N PRO A 208 -14.71 -14.72 6.23
CA PRO A 208 -15.48 -14.25 7.39
C PRO A 208 -14.83 -14.55 8.75
N ASN A 209 -13.88 -15.49 8.78
CA ASN A 209 -13.12 -15.84 9.98
C ASN A 209 -11.86 -14.99 10.17
N GLU A 210 -11.55 -14.10 9.23
CA GLU A 210 -10.37 -13.23 9.33
C GLU A 210 -10.60 -12.12 10.38
N PRO A 211 -9.72 -12.01 11.39
CA PRO A 211 -9.84 -10.98 12.40
C PRO A 211 -9.28 -9.63 11.91
N TRP A 212 -9.96 -8.54 12.29
CA TRP A 212 -9.56 -7.17 11.98
C TRP A 212 -9.51 -6.31 13.23
N SER A 213 -8.46 -5.51 13.37
CA SER A 213 -8.32 -4.48 14.41
C SER A 213 -7.96 -3.14 13.78
N ALA A 214 -8.12 -2.05 14.54
CA ALA A 214 -7.77 -0.72 14.06
C ALA A 214 -6.27 -0.59 13.69
N ARG A 215 -5.39 -1.28 14.44
CA ARG A 215 -3.95 -1.33 14.16
C ARG A 215 -3.65 -2.05 12.85
N LYS A 216 -4.24 -3.23 12.64
CA LYS A 216 -4.10 -3.99 11.39
C LYS A 216 -4.61 -3.20 10.18
N VAL A 217 -5.75 -2.52 10.32
CA VAL A 217 -6.30 -1.65 9.26
C VAL A 217 -5.31 -0.55 8.89
N LEU A 218 -4.79 0.19 9.87
CA LEU A 218 -3.82 1.25 9.61
C LEU A 218 -2.51 0.73 9.02
N ARG A 219 -2.02 -0.42 9.49
CA ARG A 219 -0.86 -1.10 8.90
C ARG A 219 -1.11 -1.37 7.43
N ARG A 220 -2.18 -2.10 7.12
CA ARG A 220 -2.49 -2.51 5.76
C ARG A 220 -2.77 -1.34 4.82
N MET A 221 -3.42 -0.27 5.29
CA MET A 221 -3.61 0.94 4.49
C MET A 221 -2.28 1.58 4.06
N ILE A 222 -1.31 1.72 4.99
CA ILE A 222 -0.01 2.33 4.68
C ILE A 222 0.80 1.40 3.77
N GLU A 223 0.85 0.11 4.08
CA GLU A 223 1.57 -0.88 3.27
C GLU A 223 1.01 -0.93 1.84
N HIS A 224 -0.31 -1.03 1.70
CA HIS A 224 -1.00 -1.14 0.40
C HIS A 224 -0.76 0.07 -0.51
N GLU A 225 -0.79 1.28 0.03
CA GLU A 225 -0.47 2.50 -0.75
C GLU A 225 0.98 2.49 -1.24
N ARG A 226 1.92 2.07 -0.39
CA ARG A 226 3.35 1.99 -0.77
C ARG A 226 3.57 0.91 -1.84
N GLU A 227 2.98 -0.28 -1.67
CA GLU A 227 3.02 -1.36 -2.66
C GLU A 227 2.50 -0.90 -4.03
N HIS A 228 1.39 -0.16 -4.06
CA HIS A 228 0.82 0.33 -5.32
C HIS A 228 1.50 1.57 -5.88
N THR A 229 2.19 2.35 -5.05
CA THR A 229 3.12 3.40 -5.51
C THR A 229 4.24 2.77 -6.34
N GLU A 230 4.85 1.71 -5.83
CA GLU A 230 5.89 0.95 -6.53
C GLU A 230 5.35 0.32 -7.82
N GLN A 231 4.12 -0.22 -7.80
CA GLN A 231 3.48 -0.73 -9.01
C GLN A 231 3.28 0.35 -10.07
N ILE A 232 2.86 1.56 -9.70
CA ILE A 232 2.72 2.68 -10.65
C ILE A 232 4.08 3.06 -11.25
N VAL A 233 5.15 3.09 -10.46
CA VAL A 233 6.52 3.31 -10.97
C VAL A 233 6.89 2.26 -12.03
N GLN A 234 6.58 0.98 -11.79
CA GLN A 234 6.84 -0.09 -12.75
C GLN A 234 6.06 0.11 -14.07
N VAL A 235 4.77 0.45 -13.98
CA VAL A 235 3.92 0.71 -15.17
C VAL A 235 4.46 1.89 -15.98
N LEU A 236 4.89 2.97 -15.32
CA LEU A 236 5.51 4.13 -15.97
C LEU A 236 6.82 3.75 -16.66
N ALA A 237 7.69 3.00 -15.99
CA ALA A 237 8.95 2.53 -16.56
C ALA A 237 8.74 1.64 -17.81
N GLN A 238 7.75 0.74 -17.77
CA GLN A 238 7.39 -0.10 -18.92
C GLN A 238 6.86 0.75 -20.10
N THR A 239 6.11 1.82 -19.81
CA THR A 239 5.63 2.74 -20.84
C THR A 239 6.81 3.44 -21.54
N ILE A 240 7.77 3.94 -20.78
CA ILE A 240 8.98 4.60 -21.31
C ILE A 240 9.76 3.63 -22.21
N LYS A 241 10.03 2.42 -21.71
CA LYS A 241 10.73 1.38 -22.47
C LYS A 241 10.02 1.06 -23.79
N ARG A 242 8.68 0.95 -23.79
CA ARG A 242 7.90 0.69 -25.00
C ARG A 242 7.97 1.85 -26.01
N ALA A 243 8.09 3.08 -25.54
CA ALA A 243 8.28 4.24 -26.42
C ALA A 243 9.68 4.22 -27.06
N GLU A 244 10.71 3.89 -26.29
CA GLU A 244 12.09 3.74 -26.77
C GLU A 244 12.19 2.64 -27.83
N ASP A 245 11.60 1.47 -27.59
CA ASP A 245 11.58 0.34 -28.53
C ASP A 245 10.92 0.73 -29.87
N LYS A 246 9.81 1.48 -29.82
CA LYS A 246 9.14 1.98 -31.04
C LYS A 246 10.01 2.96 -31.83
N LEU A 247 10.72 3.86 -31.15
CA LEU A 247 11.60 4.82 -31.79
C LEU A 247 12.82 4.14 -32.41
N ALA A 248 13.37 3.10 -31.77
CA ALA A 248 14.47 2.31 -32.30
C ALA A 248 14.08 1.57 -33.60
N ILE A 249 12.85 1.03 -33.67
CA ILE A 249 12.31 0.39 -34.88
C ILE A 249 12.02 1.41 -35.98
N ALA A 250 11.63 2.64 -35.62
CA ALA A 250 11.31 3.72 -36.56
C ALA A 250 12.53 4.53 -37.03
N GLY A 251 13.76 4.12 -36.71
CA GLY A 251 14.99 4.81 -37.10
C GLY A 251 15.12 5.05 -38.61
N PRO A 252 15.86 6.08 -39.07
CA PRO A 252 15.88 6.46 -40.48
C PRO A 252 16.46 5.34 -41.34
N ASP A 253 15.72 4.98 -42.39
CA ASP A 253 16.25 4.14 -43.48
C ASP A 253 17.23 4.98 -44.32
N TRP A 254 18.48 5.09 -43.84
CA TRP A 254 19.57 5.77 -44.53
C TRP A 254 19.92 5.14 -45.88
N SER A 255 19.33 3.99 -46.24
CA SER A 255 19.49 3.39 -47.58
C SER A 255 18.70 4.11 -48.69
N LYS A 256 17.79 5.03 -48.34
CA LYS A 256 16.94 5.75 -49.31
C LYS A 256 17.37 7.19 -49.60
N THR A 257 18.42 7.70 -48.96
CA THR A 257 18.95 9.05 -49.18
C THR A 257 20.38 9.04 -49.70
N SER A 258 20.62 8.37 -50.83
CA SER A 258 21.79 8.71 -51.66
C SER A 258 21.38 9.77 -52.68
N PRO A 259 21.98 10.97 -52.68
CA PRO A 259 21.83 11.90 -53.79
C PRO A 259 22.53 11.27 -55.00
N ARG A 260 21.80 11.09 -56.11
CA ARG A 260 22.43 10.83 -57.41
C ARG A 260 23.26 12.05 -57.76
N ILE A 261 24.59 11.89 -57.76
CA ILE A 261 25.56 12.81 -58.36
C ILE A 261 25.48 12.65 -59.87
#